data_AF-A0A1E9IMS4-F1
#
_entry.id   AF-A0A1E9IMS4-F1
#
_cell.length_a   1.000
_cell.length_b   1.000
_cell.length_c   1.000
_cell.angle_alpha   90.00
_cell.angle_beta   90.00
_cell.angle_gamma   90.00
#
_symmetry.space_group_name_H-M   'P 1'
#
loop_
_entity.id
_entity.type
_entity.pdbx_description
1 polymer ?
#
loop_
_entity_poly.entity_id
_entity_poly.type
_entity_poly.pdbx_seq_one_letter_code
_entity_poly.pdbx_strand_id
1 'polypeptide(L)'
;MEKVILVIIDGLSYRTKKYMGFLEALKSENLTDSYKVQSGYPSLSRPLYEEILTGVSPVNSGIVNNEIKRLSKEESVFSLAVKNGKKTAAAAYYWVNELYNTGGFDRIRDSETENEMANINYGRFYWEDNFPDTHLFVQGEILRKKYNPDFLLIHSMNVDDIGHKFGGTSSEYIDSARKISDILSALVPNWIKEGYQIIITSDHGMSKLGNHGGISPDETLVPMWLIGDKIRKRKLKKDMQGKISQKIIAPLCCEMMNIKKSQRMVDIEYEETTEK
;
A
#
# COMPACT_ATOMS: atom_id res chain seq x y z
N MET A 1 12.30 6.65 15.47
CA MET A 1 12.82 6.34 14.12
C MET A 1 11.89 6.90 13.06
N GLU A 2 12.38 7.10 11.83
CA GLU A 2 11.68 7.74 10.69
C GLU A 2 11.52 6.70 9.57
N LYS A 3 10.97 5.53 9.91
CA LYS A 3 10.87 4.39 9.00
C LYS A 3 9.42 3.98 8.80
N VAL A 4 9.09 3.63 7.56
CA VAL A 4 7.74 3.32 7.13
C VAL A 4 7.71 1.97 6.42
N ILE A 5 6.74 1.13 6.78
CA ILE A 5 6.33 -0.03 5.97
C ILE A 5 4.94 0.28 5.43
N LEU A 6 4.81 0.25 4.11
CA LEU A 6 3.53 0.29 3.42
C LEU A 6 3.22 -1.11 2.91
N VAL A 7 2.10 -1.68 3.34
CA VAL A 7 1.56 -2.94 2.83
C VAL A 7 0.33 -2.61 2.00
N ILE A 8 0.35 -3.00 0.73
CA ILE A 8 -0.81 -2.94 -0.17
C ILE A 8 -1.27 -4.38 -0.42
N ILE A 9 -2.52 -4.66 -0.05
CA ILE A 9 -3.18 -5.95 -0.26
C ILE A 9 -4.15 -5.74 -1.43
N ASP A 10 -3.72 -6.05 -2.65
CA ASP A 10 -4.46 -5.76 -3.88
C ASP A 10 -5.90 -6.30 -3.82
N GLY A 11 -6.86 -5.49 -4.24
CA GLY A 11 -8.26 -5.87 -4.32
C GLY A 11 -8.96 -6.11 -2.98
N LEU A 12 -8.40 -5.76 -1.82
CA LEU A 12 -9.04 -5.91 -0.51
C LEU A 12 -10.14 -4.85 -0.26
N SER A 13 -11.39 -5.27 -0.36
CA SER A 13 -12.56 -4.42 -0.08
C SER A 13 -12.71 -4.09 1.41
N TYR A 14 -13.20 -2.89 1.72
CA TYR A 14 -13.57 -2.49 3.08
C TYR A 14 -14.61 -3.44 3.70
N ARG A 15 -15.45 -4.07 2.88
CA ARG A 15 -16.43 -5.07 3.34
C ARG A 15 -15.76 -6.29 3.99
N THR A 16 -14.59 -6.68 3.50
CA THR A 16 -13.82 -7.85 3.96
C THR A 16 -12.96 -7.53 5.18
N LYS A 17 -12.79 -6.24 5.53
CA LYS A 17 -12.07 -5.74 6.72
C LYS A 17 -12.34 -6.56 7.98
N LYS A 18 -13.60 -6.91 8.24
CA LYS A 18 -14.03 -7.67 9.44
C LYS A 18 -13.43 -9.07 9.56
N TYR A 19 -12.86 -9.61 8.48
CA TYR A 19 -12.18 -10.91 8.46
C TYR A 19 -10.67 -10.80 8.71
N MET A 20 -10.13 -9.58 8.77
CA MET A 20 -8.73 -9.30 9.13
C MET A 20 -8.54 -9.37 10.65
N GLY A 21 -8.79 -10.55 11.22
CA GLY A 21 -8.98 -10.77 12.66
C GLY A 21 -7.85 -10.22 13.54
N PHE A 22 -6.59 -10.35 13.11
CA PHE A 22 -5.45 -9.79 13.85
C PHE A 22 -5.48 -8.26 13.90
N LEU A 23 -5.75 -7.60 12.78
CA LEU A 23 -5.82 -6.14 12.72
C LEU A 23 -7.04 -5.60 13.49
N GLU A 24 -8.15 -6.34 13.49
CA GLU A 24 -9.32 -5.98 14.30
C GLU A 24 -9.08 -6.21 15.80
N ALA A 25 -8.30 -7.22 16.19
CA ALA A 25 -7.85 -7.40 17.57
C ALA A 25 -6.93 -6.25 18.03
N LEU A 26 -5.98 -5.81 17.18
CA LEU A 26 -5.22 -4.60 17.48
C LEU A 26 -6.13 -3.38 17.64
N LYS A 27 -7.24 -3.33 16.89
CA LYS A 27 -8.18 -2.20 16.98
C LYS A 27 -8.98 -2.23 18.28
N SER A 28 -9.42 -3.40 18.75
CA SER A 28 -10.16 -3.53 20.02
C SER A 28 -9.29 -3.13 21.21
N GLU A 29 -7.98 -3.39 21.15
CA GLU A 29 -7.01 -3.00 22.18
C GLU A 29 -6.47 -1.56 22.00
N ASN A 30 -7.04 -0.77 21.08
CA ASN A 30 -6.58 0.59 20.77
C ASN A 30 -5.08 0.67 20.41
N LEU A 31 -4.54 -0.37 19.77
CA LEU A 31 -3.16 -0.44 19.28
C LEU A 31 -3.01 0.00 17.80
N THR A 32 -4.12 0.10 17.08
CA THR A 32 -4.18 0.65 15.72
C THR A 32 -5.30 1.66 15.55
N ASP A 33 -5.12 2.59 14.63
CA ASP A 33 -6.24 3.29 14.01
C ASP A 33 -6.67 2.59 12.74
N SER A 34 -7.96 2.69 12.41
CA SER A 34 -8.51 2.12 11.18
C SER A 34 -9.46 3.10 10.53
N TYR A 35 -9.36 3.23 9.22
CA TYR A 35 -10.12 4.19 8.42
C TYR A 35 -10.82 3.49 7.25
N LYS A 36 -11.94 4.08 6.83
CA LYS A 36 -12.57 3.78 5.55
C LYS A 36 -11.98 4.75 4.52
N VAL A 37 -11.29 4.22 3.53
CA VAL A 37 -10.64 5.00 2.49
C VAL A 37 -11.50 4.97 1.23
N GLN A 38 -11.64 6.11 0.58
CA GLN A 38 -12.16 6.24 -0.77
C GLN A 38 -10.98 6.19 -1.75
N SER A 39 -10.92 5.15 -2.58
CA SER A 39 -9.93 5.03 -3.65
C SER A 39 -10.11 6.08 -4.74
N GLY A 40 -9.07 6.27 -5.55
CA GLY A 40 -9.16 7.02 -6.80
C GLY A 40 -9.99 6.31 -7.88
N TYR A 41 -10.11 6.98 -9.03
CA TYR A 41 -10.80 6.47 -10.23
C TYR A 41 -9.91 6.56 -11.47
N PRO A 42 -9.95 5.56 -12.37
CA PRO A 42 -10.70 4.30 -12.23
C PRO A 42 -10.12 3.41 -11.13
N SER A 43 -10.93 2.54 -10.54
CA SER A 43 -10.53 1.61 -9.47
C SER A 43 -9.74 0.41 -10.01
N LEU A 44 -8.68 0.69 -10.75
CA LEU A 44 -7.79 -0.28 -11.40
C LEU A 44 -6.42 -0.24 -10.73
N SER A 45 -5.74 -1.38 -10.70
CA SER A 45 -4.54 -1.57 -9.91
C SER A 45 -3.39 -0.65 -10.31
N ARG A 46 -2.91 -0.67 -11.57
CA ARG A 46 -1.78 0.19 -11.99
C ARG A 46 -2.07 1.69 -11.79
N PRO A 47 -3.25 2.22 -12.17
CA PRO A 47 -3.64 3.59 -11.83
C PRO A 47 -3.57 3.92 -10.33
N LEU A 48 -3.98 3.00 -9.46
CA LEU A 48 -4.04 3.25 -8.03
C LEU A 48 -2.74 2.96 -7.29
N TYR A 49 -1.85 2.11 -7.83
CA TYR A 49 -0.46 2.06 -7.38
C TYR A 49 0.19 3.44 -7.53
N GLU A 50 -0.04 4.07 -8.69
CA GLU A 50 0.44 5.42 -8.97
C GLU A 50 -0.16 6.44 -8.01
N GLU A 51 -1.48 6.43 -7.77
CA GLU A 51 -2.10 7.37 -6.82
C GLU A 51 -1.60 7.15 -5.39
N ILE A 52 -1.47 5.90 -4.93
CA ILE A 52 -1.01 5.59 -3.57
C ILE A 52 0.43 6.06 -3.35
N LEU A 53 1.31 5.86 -4.33
CA LEU A 53 2.74 6.14 -4.19
C LEU A 53 3.14 7.56 -4.59
N THR A 54 2.26 8.34 -5.20
CA THR A 54 2.54 9.72 -5.63
C THR A 54 1.57 10.76 -5.06
N GLY A 55 0.41 10.34 -4.56
CA GLY A 55 -0.69 11.21 -4.15
C GLY A 55 -1.44 11.87 -5.33
N VAL A 56 -1.12 11.51 -6.57
CA VAL A 56 -1.67 12.12 -7.80
C VAL A 56 -2.70 11.18 -8.43
N SER A 57 -3.90 11.69 -8.71
CA SER A 57 -4.95 10.85 -9.30
C SER A 57 -4.65 10.35 -10.71
N PRO A 58 -5.23 9.20 -11.12
CA PRO A 58 -5.03 8.61 -12.43
C PRO A 58 -5.17 9.57 -13.61
N VAL A 59 -6.22 10.38 -13.64
CA VAL A 59 -6.47 11.38 -14.70
C VAL A 59 -5.35 12.42 -14.78
N ASN A 60 -4.77 12.78 -13.63
CA ASN A 60 -3.75 13.82 -13.52
C ASN A 60 -2.32 13.29 -13.69
N SER A 61 -2.06 12.01 -13.37
CA SER A 61 -0.78 11.34 -13.64
C SER A 61 -0.69 10.80 -15.07
N GLY A 62 -1.85 10.60 -15.70
CA GLY A 62 -1.99 10.00 -17.02
C GLY A 62 -1.78 8.48 -17.03
N ILE A 63 -1.78 7.81 -15.87
CA ILE A 63 -1.86 6.34 -15.75
C ILE A 63 -3.32 5.99 -15.48
N VAL A 64 -4.12 5.88 -16.54
CA VAL A 64 -5.59 5.73 -16.46
C VAL A 64 -6.11 4.32 -16.75
N ASN A 65 -5.23 3.38 -17.08
CA ASN A 65 -5.56 1.96 -17.22
C ASN A 65 -4.31 1.09 -17.00
N ASN A 66 -4.52 -0.22 -16.88
CA ASN A 66 -3.46 -1.20 -16.60
C ASN A 66 -2.47 -1.44 -17.75
N GLU A 67 -2.79 -1.03 -18.98
CA GLU A 67 -1.92 -1.24 -20.14
C GLU A 67 -0.87 -0.13 -20.35
N ILE A 68 -0.96 0.97 -19.60
CA ILE A 68 0.01 2.06 -19.71
C ILE A 68 1.33 1.67 -19.02
N LYS A 69 2.27 1.20 -19.84
CA LYS A 69 3.61 0.74 -19.44
C LYS A 69 4.64 1.82 -19.71
N ARG A 70 5.02 2.55 -18.64
CA ARG A 70 6.06 3.58 -18.66
C ARG A 70 6.49 3.93 -17.24
N LEU A 71 7.61 4.64 -17.12
CA LEU A 71 7.98 5.33 -15.90
C LEU A 71 6.93 6.37 -15.51
N SER A 72 6.71 6.49 -14.21
CA SER A 72 5.97 7.59 -13.61
C SER A 72 6.62 8.92 -14.00
N LYS A 73 5.79 9.95 -14.17
CA LYS A 73 6.23 11.34 -14.38
C LYS A 73 6.15 12.15 -13.09
N GLU A 74 5.74 11.51 -11.99
CA GLU A 74 5.49 12.13 -10.70
C GLU A 74 6.65 11.88 -9.73
N GLU A 75 6.70 12.69 -8.68
CA GLU A 75 7.57 12.41 -7.54
C GLU A 75 6.88 11.39 -6.61
N SER A 76 7.30 10.14 -6.69
CA SER A 76 6.84 9.08 -5.79
C SER A 76 7.51 9.14 -4.42
N VAL A 77 6.92 8.47 -3.42
CA VAL A 77 7.51 8.26 -2.08
C VAL A 77 8.93 7.70 -2.19
N PHE A 78 9.18 6.77 -3.13
CA PHE A 78 10.50 6.23 -3.41
C PHE A 78 11.50 7.31 -3.85
N SER A 79 11.13 8.09 -4.87
CA SER A 79 12.01 9.14 -5.40
C SER A 79 12.29 10.24 -4.37
N LEU A 80 11.28 10.61 -3.56
CA LEU A 80 11.43 11.61 -2.50
C LEU A 80 12.31 11.11 -1.37
N ALA A 81 12.17 9.83 -0.97
CA ALA A 81 13.03 9.21 0.03
C ALA A 81 14.49 9.23 -0.43
N VAL A 82 14.79 8.77 -1.65
CA VAL A 82 16.15 8.76 -2.21
C VAL A 82 16.74 10.17 -2.30
N LYS A 83 15.96 11.16 -2.76
CA LYS A 83 16.40 12.58 -2.79
C LYS A 83 16.78 13.14 -1.41
N ASN A 84 16.27 12.55 -0.33
CA ASN A 84 16.57 12.92 1.05
C ASN A 84 17.57 11.95 1.72
N GLY A 85 18.31 11.16 0.93
CA GLY A 85 19.33 10.23 1.42
C GLY A 85 18.76 9.05 2.21
N LYS A 86 17.48 8.73 2.04
CA LYS A 86 16.80 7.60 2.69
C LYS A 86 16.90 6.36 1.81
N LYS A 87 16.98 5.19 2.45
CA LYS A 87 17.06 3.91 1.77
C LYS A 87 15.67 3.33 1.51
N THR A 88 15.45 2.79 0.31
CA THR A 88 14.16 2.23 -0.09
C THR A 88 14.24 0.76 -0.48
N ALA A 89 13.15 0.04 -0.28
CA ALA A 89 13.01 -1.33 -0.75
C ALA A 89 11.57 -1.67 -1.16
N ALA A 90 11.40 -2.66 -2.04
CA ALA A 90 10.10 -3.18 -2.41
C ALA A 90 10.13 -4.69 -2.66
N ALA A 91 9.18 -5.41 -2.05
CA ALA A 91 8.77 -6.75 -2.47
C ALA A 91 7.38 -6.61 -3.10
N ALA A 92 7.27 -6.68 -4.43
CA ALA A 92 6.06 -6.22 -5.10
C ALA A 92 5.83 -6.88 -6.47
N TYR A 93 4.62 -6.71 -7.00
CA TYR A 93 4.33 -7.07 -8.38
C TYR A 93 5.17 -6.22 -9.34
N TYR A 94 5.62 -6.79 -10.44
CA TYR A 94 6.60 -6.18 -11.34
C TYR A 94 6.20 -4.82 -11.91
N TRP A 95 4.89 -4.51 -11.96
CA TRP A 95 4.40 -3.20 -12.39
C TRP A 95 4.95 -2.04 -11.54
N VAL A 96 5.27 -2.29 -10.28
CA VAL A 96 5.92 -1.31 -9.41
C VAL A 96 7.34 -0.99 -9.92
N ASN A 97 8.09 -2.00 -10.38
CA ASN A 97 9.40 -1.78 -11.01
C ASN A 97 9.27 -1.01 -12.33
N GLU A 98 8.27 -1.35 -13.15
CA GLU A 98 8.00 -0.61 -14.39
C GLU A 98 7.70 0.87 -14.11
N LEU A 99 6.90 1.16 -13.09
CA LEU A 99 6.52 2.52 -12.75
C LEU A 99 7.69 3.34 -12.19
N TYR A 100 8.57 2.75 -11.37
CA TYR A 100 9.51 3.54 -10.57
C TYR A 100 10.99 3.33 -10.87
N ASN A 101 11.38 2.29 -11.60
CA ASN A 101 12.79 2.02 -11.91
C ASN A 101 13.09 1.98 -13.42
N THR A 102 12.30 1.27 -14.22
CA THR A 102 12.73 0.89 -15.59
C THR A 102 11.81 1.28 -16.74
N GLY A 103 10.50 1.46 -16.53
CA GLY A 103 9.54 1.75 -17.61
C GLY A 103 9.10 0.55 -18.44
N GLY A 104 9.63 -0.64 -18.15
CA GLY A 104 9.31 -1.94 -18.74
C GLY A 104 9.98 -3.06 -17.92
N PHE A 105 9.70 -4.32 -18.20
CA PHE A 105 10.18 -5.41 -17.33
C PHE A 105 10.83 -6.55 -18.12
N ASP A 106 12.14 -6.71 -17.95
CA ASP A 106 12.86 -7.92 -18.32
C ASP A 106 12.91 -8.86 -17.11
N ARG A 107 12.29 -10.04 -17.23
CA ARG A 107 12.09 -10.95 -16.10
C ARG A 107 13.38 -11.45 -15.45
N ILE A 108 14.50 -11.50 -16.19
CA ILE A 108 15.76 -12.00 -15.65
C ILE A 108 16.54 -10.83 -15.03
N ARG A 109 16.62 -9.71 -15.75
CA ARG A 109 17.37 -8.54 -15.30
C ARG A 109 16.70 -7.82 -14.14
N ASP A 110 15.37 -7.70 -14.18
CA ASP A 110 14.62 -6.79 -13.32
C ASP A 110 13.90 -7.49 -12.16
N SER A 111 13.94 -8.82 -12.06
CA SER A 111 13.30 -9.55 -10.94
C SER A 111 13.95 -9.23 -9.59
N GLU A 112 15.23 -8.85 -9.59
CA GLU A 112 15.94 -8.38 -8.41
C GLU A 112 16.62 -7.04 -8.70
N THR A 113 16.58 -6.13 -7.75
CA THR A 113 17.32 -4.87 -7.82
C THR A 113 18.19 -4.72 -6.59
N GLU A 114 19.46 -4.42 -6.79
CA GLU A 114 20.41 -3.99 -5.76
C GLU A 114 21.24 -2.83 -6.35
N ASN A 115 20.65 -1.64 -6.36
CA ASN A 115 21.22 -0.44 -6.98
C ASN A 115 20.86 0.80 -6.16
N GLU A 116 21.82 1.36 -5.42
CA GLU A 116 21.60 2.53 -4.55
C GLU A 116 21.22 3.81 -5.30
N MET A 117 21.43 3.87 -6.62
CA MET A 117 21.00 5.00 -7.45
C MET A 117 19.56 4.87 -7.98
N ALA A 118 18.94 3.69 -7.87
CA ALA A 118 17.56 3.48 -8.30
C ALA A 118 16.56 4.07 -7.30
N ASN A 119 15.34 4.42 -7.72
CA ASN A 119 14.31 4.91 -6.80
C ASN A 119 13.91 3.82 -5.80
N ILE A 120 13.81 2.58 -6.25
CA ILE A 120 13.72 1.40 -5.39
C ILE A 120 15.13 0.80 -5.32
N ASN A 121 15.86 1.08 -4.25
CA ASN A 121 17.25 0.66 -4.14
C ASN A 121 17.39 -0.87 -4.11
N TYR A 122 16.48 -1.52 -3.38
CA TYR A 122 16.50 -2.96 -3.14
C TYR A 122 15.13 -3.58 -3.47
N GLY A 123 15.06 -4.35 -4.55
CA GLY A 123 13.81 -4.86 -5.12
C GLY A 123 13.76 -6.37 -5.22
N ARG A 124 12.58 -6.96 -4.98
CA ARG A 124 12.21 -8.33 -5.36
C ARG A 124 10.85 -8.29 -6.04
N PHE A 125 10.80 -8.64 -7.33
CA PHE A 125 9.64 -8.42 -8.18
C PHE A 125 9.14 -9.73 -8.78
N TYR A 126 7.89 -10.08 -8.46
CA TYR A 126 7.20 -11.23 -9.02
C TYR A 126 6.27 -10.81 -10.17
N TRP A 127 5.96 -11.75 -11.06
CA TRP A 127 5.16 -11.50 -12.27
C TRP A 127 4.02 -12.49 -12.50
N GLU A 128 3.87 -13.49 -11.64
CA GLU A 128 2.73 -14.42 -11.67
C GLU A 128 1.69 -13.96 -10.65
N ASP A 129 0.43 -13.83 -11.06
CA ASP A 129 -0.64 -13.29 -10.20
C ASP A 129 -0.92 -14.18 -8.98
N ASN A 130 -0.67 -15.48 -9.12
CA ASN A 130 -0.82 -16.47 -8.07
C ASN A 130 0.45 -16.68 -7.21
N PHE A 131 1.43 -15.76 -7.29
CA PHE A 131 2.65 -15.86 -6.49
C PHE A 131 2.30 -15.90 -5.00
N PRO A 132 2.75 -16.91 -4.21
CA PRO A 132 2.24 -17.09 -2.86
C PRO A 132 2.57 -15.92 -1.93
N ASP A 133 1.55 -15.38 -1.25
CA ASP A 133 1.74 -14.27 -0.30
C ASP A 133 2.78 -14.62 0.78
N THR A 134 2.78 -15.87 1.26
CA THR A 134 3.78 -16.32 2.24
C THR A 134 5.21 -16.12 1.76
N HIS A 135 5.48 -16.35 0.47
CA HIS A 135 6.80 -16.15 -0.11
C HIS A 135 7.09 -14.66 -0.32
N LEU A 136 6.09 -13.89 -0.77
CA LEU A 136 6.20 -12.45 -0.93
C LEU A 136 6.57 -11.74 0.39
N PHE A 137 5.85 -12.03 1.47
CA PHE A 137 6.11 -11.42 2.77
C PHE A 137 7.48 -11.86 3.33
N VAL A 138 7.94 -13.09 3.04
CA VAL A 138 9.31 -13.51 3.34
C VAL A 138 10.34 -12.69 2.55
N GLN A 139 10.11 -12.42 1.26
CA GLN A 139 10.99 -11.54 0.48
C GLN A 139 11.04 -10.13 1.08
N GLY A 140 9.89 -9.58 1.48
CA GLY A 140 9.81 -8.30 2.21
C GLY A 140 10.65 -8.31 3.50
N GLU A 141 10.55 -9.36 4.31
CA GLU A 141 11.35 -9.51 5.52
C GLU A 141 12.85 -9.68 5.27
N ILE A 142 13.24 -10.39 4.22
CA ILE A 142 14.64 -10.51 3.81
C ILE A 142 15.19 -9.12 3.48
N LEU A 143 14.48 -8.34 2.66
CA LEU A 143 14.86 -6.98 2.32
C LEU A 143 14.95 -6.10 3.56
N ARG A 144 13.95 -6.18 4.46
CA ARG A 144 13.90 -5.41 5.70
C ARG A 144 15.10 -5.68 6.59
N LYS A 145 15.43 -6.96 6.85
CA LYS A 145 16.54 -7.35 7.72
C LYS A 145 17.90 -7.11 7.10
N LYS A 146 18.07 -7.40 5.80
CA LYS A 146 19.35 -7.27 5.09
C LYS A 146 19.74 -5.82 4.87
N TYR A 147 18.78 -4.98 4.47
CA TYR A 147 19.07 -3.63 4.01
C TYR A 147 18.63 -2.53 4.99
N ASN A 148 17.73 -2.84 5.92
CA ASN A 148 17.21 -1.92 6.93
C ASN A 148 16.65 -0.62 6.33
N PRO A 149 15.75 -0.70 5.33
CA PRO A 149 15.26 0.46 4.58
C PRO A 149 14.44 1.40 5.47
N ASP A 150 14.45 2.68 5.11
CA ASP A 150 13.60 3.73 5.69
C ASP A 150 12.18 3.68 5.09
N PHE A 151 12.04 3.29 3.82
CA PHE A 151 10.75 2.99 3.20
C PHE A 151 10.75 1.58 2.63
N LEU A 152 9.81 0.73 3.07
CA LEU A 152 9.59 -0.60 2.53
C LEU A 152 8.15 -0.71 2.01
N LEU A 153 8.01 -1.11 0.75
CA LEU A 153 6.74 -1.54 0.17
C LEU A 153 6.65 -3.08 0.16
N ILE A 154 5.52 -3.61 0.61
CA ILE A 154 5.12 -5.01 0.38
C ILE A 154 3.78 -4.99 -0.35
N HIS A 155 3.70 -5.59 -1.53
CA HIS A 155 2.50 -5.55 -2.38
C HIS A 155 2.02 -6.96 -2.74
N SER A 156 0.87 -7.38 -2.19
CA SER A 156 0.26 -8.71 -2.34
C SER A 156 -0.80 -8.74 -3.42
N MET A 157 -0.77 -9.74 -4.32
CA MET A 157 -1.74 -9.88 -5.42
C MET A 157 -2.88 -10.88 -5.15
N ASN A 158 -2.68 -11.90 -4.32
CA ASN A 158 -3.60 -13.06 -4.30
C ASN A 158 -5.04 -12.72 -3.91
N VAL A 159 -5.27 -11.67 -3.10
CA VAL A 159 -6.64 -11.30 -2.73
C VAL A 159 -7.42 -10.85 -3.98
N ASP A 160 -6.80 -10.05 -4.84
CA ASP A 160 -7.35 -9.65 -6.13
C ASP A 160 -7.52 -10.82 -7.11
N ASP A 161 -6.47 -11.62 -7.32
CA ASP A 161 -6.49 -12.79 -8.22
C ASP A 161 -7.61 -13.79 -7.85
N ILE A 162 -7.78 -14.06 -6.55
CA ILE A 162 -8.89 -14.89 -6.05
C ILE A 162 -10.23 -14.18 -6.20
N GLY A 163 -10.27 -12.86 -5.97
CA GLY A 163 -11.45 -12.03 -6.20
C GLY A 163 -11.95 -12.11 -7.63
N HIS A 164 -11.05 -12.06 -8.62
CA HIS A 164 -11.38 -12.24 -10.03
C HIS A 164 -11.95 -13.63 -10.35
N LYS A 165 -11.39 -14.69 -9.76
CA LYS A 165 -11.79 -16.07 -10.03
C LYS A 165 -13.14 -16.45 -9.40
N PHE A 166 -13.43 -15.93 -8.21
CA PHE A 166 -14.56 -16.40 -7.39
C PHE A 166 -15.56 -15.30 -6.99
N GLY A 167 -15.22 -14.03 -7.17
CA GLY A 167 -16.02 -12.89 -6.79
C GLY A 167 -15.78 -12.40 -5.35
N GLY A 168 -15.97 -11.10 -5.11
CA GLY A 168 -15.67 -10.41 -3.84
C GLY A 168 -16.56 -10.79 -2.65
N THR A 169 -17.45 -11.78 -2.81
CA THR A 169 -18.30 -12.32 -1.73
C THR A 169 -18.15 -13.83 -1.52
N SER A 170 -17.25 -14.47 -2.26
CA SER A 170 -16.98 -15.90 -2.14
C SER A 170 -16.25 -16.25 -0.84
N SER A 171 -16.35 -17.51 -0.45
CA SER A 171 -15.54 -18.08 0.63
C SER A 171 -14.05 -17.94 0.36
N GLU A 172 -13.64 -18.18 -0.89
CA GLU A 172 -12.27 -18.19 -1.36
C GLU A 172 -11.63 -16.80 -1.19
N TYR A 173 -12.35 -15.74 -1.58
CA TYR A 173 -11.91 -14.36 -1.40
C TYR A 173 -11.86 -13.94 0.08
N ILE A 174 -12.79 -14.42 0.91
CA ILE A 174 -12.74 -14.18 2.36
C ILE A 174 -11.55 -14.90 2.98
N ASP A 175 -11.28 -16.14 2.57
CA ASP A 175 -10.20 -16.96 3.09
C ASP A 175 -8.82 -16.45 2.66
N SER A 176 -8.68 -15.87 1.46
CA SER A 176 -7.45 -15.20 1.05
C SER A 176 -7.12 -14.00 1.95
N ALA A 177 -8.11 -13.18 2.30
CA ALA A 177 -7.94 -12.09 3.27
C ALA A 177 -7.55 -12.60 4.67
N ARG A 178 -8.16 -13.71 5.14
CA ARG A 178 -7.79 -14.33 6.42
C ARG A 178 -6.34 -14.79 6.44
N LYS A 179 -5.85 -15.40 5.36
CA LYS A 179 -4.45 -15.83 5.24
C LYS A 179 -3.49 -14.65 5.33
N ILE A 180 -3.81 -13.50 4.72
CA ILE A 180 -3.01 -12.28 4.89
C ILE A 180 -3.01 -11.83 6.36
N SER A 181 -4.16 -11.84 7.04
CA SER A 181 -4.25 -11.52 8.46
C SER A 181 -3.33 -12.40 9.32
N ASP A 182 -3.28 -13.71 9.03
CA ASP A 182 -2.41 -14.65 9.75
C ASP A 182 -0.92 -14.34 9.50
N ILE A 183 -0.54 -14.05 8.24
CA ILE A 183 0.83 -13.65 7.89
C ILE A 183 1.22 -12.37 8.65
N LEU A 184 0.36 -11.35 8.63
CA LEU A 184 0.62 -10.07 9.31
C LEU A 184 0.77 -10.23 10.82
N SER A 185 0.03 -11.17 11.43
CA SER A 185 0.13 -11.45 12.87
C SER A 185 1.52 -11.89 13.31
N ALA A 186 2.27 -12.56 12.43
CA ALA A 186 3.63 -13.00 12.69
C ALA A 186 4.69 -11.89 12.50
N LEU A 187 4.39 -10.86 11.72
CA LEU A 187 5.37 -9.87 11.26
C LEU A 187 5.23 -8.52 11.97
N VAL A 188 3.99 -8.00 12.05
CA VAL A 188 3.69 -6.67 12.59
C VAL A 188 4.25 -6.44 14.01
N PRO A 189 4.17 -7.39 14.97
CA PRO A 189 4.75 -7.18 16.30
C PRO A 189 6.25 -6.88 16.27
N ASN A 190 7.00 -7.52 15.37
CA ASN A 190 8.43 -7.28 15.22
C ASN A 190 8.70 -5.92 14.55
N TRP A 191 7.90 -5.55 13.55
CA TRP A 191 7.99 -4.22 12.92
C TRP A 191 7.77 -3.09 13.93
N ILE A 192 6.79 -3.22 14.82
CA ILE A 192 6.54 -2.28 15.92
C ILE A 192 7.75 -2.21 16.85
N LYS A 193 8.27 -3.35 17.29
CA LYS A 193 9.45 -3.43 18.17
C LYS A 193 10.68 -2.75 17.56
N GLU A 194 10.84 -2.83 16.25
CA GLU A 194 11.92 -2.18 15.51
C GLU A 194 11.63 -0.70 15.14
N GLY A 195 10.50 -0.16 15.60
CA GLY A 195 10.18 1.27 15.52
C GLY A 195 9.63 1.74 14.17
N TYR A 196 9.16 0.82 13.32
CA TYR A 196 8.49 1.17 12.07
C TYR A 196 7.11 1.79 12.31
N GLN A 197 6.74 2.76 11.46
CA GLN A 197 5.36 3.21 11.29
C GLN A 197 4.76 2.42 10.14
N ILE A 198 3.62 1.76 10.36
CA ILE A 198 3.10 0.77 9.42
C ILE A 198 1.75 1.26 8.91
N ILE A 199 1.59 1.25 7.58
CA ILE A 199 0.36 1.53 6.87
C ILE A 199 -0.03 0.24 6.15
N ILE A 200 -1.22 -0.28 6.39
CA ILE A 200 -1.76 -1.45 5.68
C ILE A 200 -3.04 -0.99 4.99
N THR A 201 -3.15 -1.21 3.69
CA THR A 201 -4.34 -0.80 2.91
C THR A 201 -4.53 -1.63 1.65
N SER A 202 -5.44 -1.20 0.79
CA SER A 202 -5.66 -1.71 -0.56
C SER A 202 -5.60 -0.58 -1.57
N ASP A 203 -5.36 -0.92 -2.82
CA ASP A 203 -5.55 -0.06 -3.97
C ASP A 203 -7.03 0.09 -4.32
N HIS A 204 -7.75 -1.01 -4.52
CA HIS A 204 -9.20 -1.03 -4.73
C HIS A 204 -9.85 -2.17 -3.95
N GLY A 205 -11.16 -2.26 -4.03
CA GLY A 205 -11.93 -3.41 -3.56
C GLY A 205 -12.28 -4.37 -4.70
N MET A 206 -13.30 -5.18 -4.50
CA MET A 206 -13.71 -6.20 -5.46
C MET A 206 -15.23 -6.30 -5.48
N SER A 207 -15.83 -6.19 -6.66
CA SER A 207 -17.28 -6.34 -6.80
C SER A 207 -17.71 -7.78 -6.52
N LYS A 208 -19.02 -7.95 -6.27
CA LYS A 208 -19.63 -9.28 -6.08
C LYS A 208 -19.30 -10.27 -7.20
N LEU A 209 -19.17 -9.78 -8.45
CA LEU A 209 -18.93 -10.60 -9.64
C LEU A 209 -17.44 -10.74 -9.99
N GLY A 210 -16.52 -10.31 -9.12
CA GLY A 210 -15.09 -10.49 -9.36
C GLY A 210 -14.49 -9.51 -10.36
N ASN A 211 -15.04 -8.30 -10.42
CA ASN A 211 -14.53 -7.22 -11.26
C ASN A 211 -14.27 -5.96 -10.43
N HIS A 212 -13.43 -5.08 -10.95
CA HIS A 212 -13.15 -3.75 -10.43
C HIS A 212 -12.92 -2.77 -11.60
N GLY A 213 -12.64 -1.50 -11.32
CA GLY A 213 -12.48 -0.42 -12.30
C GLY A 213 -13.65 0.56 -12.34
N GLY A 214 -14.78 0.21 -11.74
CA GLY A 214 -15.98 1.03 -11.61
C GLY A 214 -15.96 1.97 -10.41
N ILE A 215 -17.15 2.49 -10.08
CA ILE A 215 -17.36 3.45 -8.98
C ILE A 215 -18.15 2.87 -7.81
N SER A 216 -18.42 1.56 -7.82
CA SER A 216 -19.26 0.97 -6.77
C SER A 216 -18.55 1.03 -5.41
N PRO A 217 -19.29 1.07 -4.29
CA PRO A 217 -18.68 1.05 -2.96
C PRO A 217 -17.83 -0.21 -2.71
N ASP A 218 -18.21 -1.36 -3.26
CA ASP A 218 -17.47 -2.61 -3.09
C ASP A 218 -16.10 -2.56 -3.78
N GLU A 219 -15.99 -1.82 -4.89
CA GLU A 219 -14.76 -1.61 -5.67
C GLU A 219 -13.90 -0.43 -5.16
N THR A 220 -14.48 0.54 -4.47
CA THR A 220 -13.80 1.84 -4.21
C THR A 220 -13.62 2.17 -2.74
N LEU A 221 -14.30 1.45 -1.84
CA LEU A 221 -14.07 1.58 -0.41
C LEU A 221 -13.08 0.52 0.03
N VAL A 222 -11.95 0.96 0.55
CA VAL A 222 -10.87 0.09 1.01
C VAL A 222 -10.54 0.36 2.49
N PRO A 223 -10.05 -0.64 3.24
CA PRO A 223 -9.63 -0.42 4.60
C PRO A 223 -8.23 0.19 4.63
N MET A 224 -7.95 0.96 5.68
CA MET A 224 -6.58 1.34 6.02
C MET A 224 -6.38 1.21 7.52
N TRP A 225 -5.25 0.63 7.93
CA TRP A 225 -4.80 0.57 9.32
C TRP A 225 -3.50 1.34 9.48
N LEU A 226 -3.41 2.13 10.56
CA LEU A 226 -2.22 2.88 10.95
C LEU A 226 -1.72 2.35 12.29
N ILE A 227 -0.51 1.80 12.28
CA ILE A 227 0.09 1.11 13.43
C ILE A 227 1.45 1.75 13.72
N GLY A 228 1.70 2.07 15.00
CA GLY A 228 2.92 2.71 15.47
C GLY A 228 2.65 4.01 16.23
N ASP A 229 3.60 4.41 17.07
CA ASP A 229 3.39 5.48 18.05
C ASP A 229 3.27 6.87 17.41
N LYS A 230 4.02 7.15 16.34
CA LYS A 230 4.03 8.48 15.71
C LYS A 230 2.83 8.68 14.81
N ILE A 231 2.54 7.70 13.96
CA ILE A 231 1.49 7.78 12.94
C ILE A 231 0.09 7.89 13.54
N ARG A 232 -0.06 7.49 14.80
CA ARG A 232 -1.32 7.55 15.55
C ARG A 232 -1.46 8.76 16.47
N LYS A 233 -0.43 9.63 16.58
CA LYS A 233 -0.46 10.80 17.49
C LYS A 233 -1.60 11.76 17.19
N ARG A 234 -1.98 11.88 15.92
CA ARG A 234 -3.07 12.74 15.46
C ARG A 234 -4.03 11.92 14.63
N LYS A 235 -5.33 12.14 14.82
CA LYS A 235 -6.36 11.47 14.02
C LYS A 235 -6.49 12.18 12.69
N LEU A 236 -6.46 11.42 11.60
CA LEU A 236 -6.78 11.94 10.28
C LEU A 236 -8.24 12.42 10.24
N LYS A 237 -8.45 13.62 9.71
CA LYS A 237 -9.78 14.18 9.53
C LYS A 237 -10.54 13.42 8.46
N LYS A 238 -11.77 13.04 8.77
CA LYS A 238 -12.68 12.35 7.85
C LYS A 238 -13.60 13.36 7.17
N ASP A 239 -14.05 13.04 5.96
CA ASP A 239 -15.11 13.77 5.28
C ASP A 239 -16.47 13.59 5.99
N MET A 240 -17.51 14.26 5.50
CA MET A 240 -18.87 14.16 6.04
C MET A 240 -19.48 12.76 5.94
N GLN A 241 -18.91 11.86 5.13
CA GLN A 241 -19.31 10.46 5.01
C GLN A 241 -18.44 9.53 5.85
N GLY A 242 -17.54 10.08 6.68
CA GLY A 242 -16.64 9.33 7.54
C GLY A 242 -15.51 8.63 6.79
N LYS A 243 -15.17 9.08 5.57
CA LYS A 243 -14.10 8.51 4.75
C LYS A 243 -12.88 9.43 4.71
N ILE A 244 -11.76 8.90 4.24
CA ILE A 244 -10.57 9.67 3.89
C ILE A 244 -10.16 9.38 2.45
N SER A 245 -9.48 10.31 1.80
CA SER A 245 -9.01 10.15 0.42
C SER A 245 -7.76 9.28 0.36
N GLN A 246 -7.69 8.33 -0.58
CA GLN A 246 -6.49 7.50 -0.79
C GLN A 246 -5.23 8.30 -1.13
N LYS A 247 -5.40 9.49 -1.73
CA LYS A 247 -4.31 10.44 -2.06
C LYS A 247 -3.46 10.87 -0.86
N ILE A 248 -3.96 10.70 0.37
CA ILE A 248 -3.22 11.07 1.57
C ILE A 248 -2.12 10.07 1.95
N ILE A 249 -2.07 8.88 1.35
CA ILE A 249 -1.11 7.83 1.73
C ILE A 249 0.33 8.25 1.42
N ALA A 250 0.60 8.77 0.21
CA ALA A 250 1.93 9.24 -0.16
C ALA A 250 2.46 10.37 0.75
N PRO A 251 1.72 11.48 1.00
CA PRO A 251 2.18 12.49 1.92
C PRO A 251 2.28 11.97 3.36
N LEU A 252 1.45 11.01 3.78
CA LEU A 252 1.56 10.40 5.12
C LEU A 252 2.86 9.61 5.27
N CYS A 253 3.27 8.86 4.23
CA CYS A 253 4.58 8.22 4.20
C CYS A 253 5.72 9.25 4.31
N CYS A 254 5.61 10.37 3.60
CA CYS A 254 6.59 11.46 3.65
C CYS A 254 6.68 12.07 5.07
N GLU A 255 5.54 12.35 5.70
CA GLU A 255 5.50 12.89 7.06
C GLU A 255 6.15 11.95 8.07
N MET A 256 5.86 10.64 7.98
CA MET A 256 6.43 9.64 8.89
C MET A 256 7.94 9.43 8.73
N MET A 257 8.46 9.67 7.52
CA MET A 257 9.89 9.70 7.23
C MET A 257 10.54 11.07 7.48
N ASN A 258 9.77 12.07 7.90
CA ASN A 258 10.23 13.44 8.11
C ASN A 258 10.87 14.06 6.85
N ILE A 259 10.28 13.80 5.69
CA ILE A 259 10.70 14.38 4.40
C ILE A 259 9.59 15.24 3.82
N LYS A 260 9.97 16.22 3.00
CA LYS A 260 9.02 17.11 2.34
C LYS A 260 8.24 16.35 1.26
N LYS A 261 6.91 16.42 1.31
CA LYS A 261 6.02 15.93 0.25
C LYS A 261 6.19 16.73 -1.05
N SER A 262 5.83 16.14 -2.19
CA SER A 262 5.81 16.87 -3.46
C SER A 262 4.72 17.94 -3.47
N GLN A 263 4.84 18.95 -4.34
CA GLN A 263 3.82 20.00 -4.47
C GLN A 263 2.47 19.46 -4.95
N ARG A 264 2.45 18.32 -5.64
CA ARG A 264 1.23 17.71 -6.18
C ARG A 264 0.50 16.82 -5.17
N MET A 265 1.17 16.41 -4.10
CA MET A 265 0.53 15.69 -3.00
C MET A 265 -0.40 16.62 -2.22
N VAL A 266 -1.57 16.12 -1.87
CA VAL A 266 -2.53 16.83 -1.01
C VAL A 266 -1.94 17.11 0.38
N ASP A 267 -2.46 18.12 1.06
CA ASP A 267 -2.16 18.33 2.48
C ASP A 267 -2.92 17.31 3.33
N ILE A 268 -2.31 16.90 4.45
CA ILE A 268 -2.97 16.02 5.41
C ILE A 268 -3.73 16.87 6.41
N GLU A 269 -5.05 16.69 6.43
CA GLU A 269 -5.88 17.30 7.46
C GLU A 269 -6.02 16.36 8.64
N TYR A 270 -5.84 16.91 9.84
CA TYR A 270 -6.00 16.22 11.10
C TYR A 270 -7.20 16.78 11.85
N GLU A 271 -7.85 15.94 12.66
CA GLU A 271 -8.88 16.40 13.58
C GLU A 271 -8.28 17.43 14.55
N GLU A 272 -9.02 18.49 14.86
CA GLU A 272 -8.60 19.47 15.86
C GLU A 272 -8.45 18.76 17.20
N THR A 273 -7.26 18.84 17.78
CA THR A 273 -7.04 18.38 19.15
C THR A 273 -7.76 19.35 20.06
N THR A 274 -8.91 18.94 20.59
CA THR A 274 -9.49 19.58 21.77
C THR A 274 -8.61 19.24 22.96
N GLU A 275 -7.51 19.97 23.11
CA GLU A 275 -6.80 20.04 24.39
C GLU A 275 -7.80 20.60 25.42
N LYS A 276 -8.23 19.74 26.35
CA LYS A 276 -8.84 20.14 27.62
C LYS A 276 -7.78 20.06 28.70
#